data_AF-A0A7X9IH46-F1
#
_entry.id   AF-A0A7X9IH46-F1
#
_cell.length_a   1.000
_cell.length_b   1.000
_cell.length_c   1.000
_cell.angle_alpha   90.00
_cell.angle_beta   90.00
_cell.angle_gamma   90.00
#
_symmetry.space_group_name_H-M   'P 1'
#
loop_
_entity.id
_entity.type
_entity.pdbx_description
1 polymer ?
#
loop_
_entity_poly.entity_id
_entity_poly.type
_entity_poly.pdbx_seq_one_letter_code
_entity_poly.pdbx_strand_id
1 'polypeptide(L)'
;MDCDKELKELFDACPWKGKTFGELPGDPGAVRYVWRAEDAGFAAMFFRSGLMTEETAAIRRSLYLGREPAGAWALYVTEHTREDFDPKEVARGITGLMDMGNVRAAIARAK
;
A
#
# COMPACT_ATOMS: atom_id res chain seq x y z
N MET A 1 24.64 -3.85 -11.38
CA MET A 1 23.27 -4.43 -11.38
C MET A 1 22.41 -3.46 -12.15
N ASP A 2 21.97 -3.83 -13.35
CA ASP A 2 21.07 -3.00 -14.15
C ASP A 2 19.65 -3.21 -13.62
N CYS A 3 19.21 -2.32 -12.73
CA CYS A 3 17.83 -2.24 -12.28
C CYS A 3 17.04 -1.32 -13.21
N ASP A 4 15.78 -1.63 -13.45
CA ASP A 4 14.92 -0.74 -14.21
C ASP A 4 14.79 0.62 -13.49
N LYS A 5 15.10 1.70 -14.21
CA LYS A 5 15.22 3.03 -13.62
C LYS A 5 13.87 3.53 -13.09
N GLU A 6 12.78 3.28 -13.81
CA GLU A 6 11.46 3.77 -13.43
C GLU A 6 10.96 3.02 -12.19
N LEU A 7 11.11 1.70 -12.17
CA LEU A 7 10.74 0.90 -10.99
C LEU A 7 11.58 1.28 -9.76
N LYS A 8 12.87 1.57 -9.95
CA LYS A 8 13.76 2.02 -8.87
C LYS A 8 13.34 3.38 -8.32
N GLU A 9 13.01 4.33 -9.18
CA GLU A 9 12.51 5.65 -8.77
C GLU A 9 11.22 5.55 -7.97
N LEU A 10 10.29 4.68 -8.39
CA LEU A 10 9.05 4.41 -7.63
C LEU A 10 9.33 3.81 -6.26
N PHE A 11 10.24 2.82 -6.20
CA PHE A 11 10.63 2.18 -4.96
C PHE A 11 11.29 3.17 -3.98
N ASP A 12 12.17 4.04 -4.48
CA ASP A 12 12.88 5.03 -3.68
C ASP A 12 11.94 6.13 -3.17
N ALA A 13 11.04 6.62 -4.04
CA ALA A 13 10.06 7.65 -3.71
C ALA A 13 8.97 7.17 -2.75
N CYS A 14 8.71 5.86 -2.67
CA CYS A 14 7.72 5.30 -1.76
C CYS A 14 8.13 5.58 -0.30
N PRO A 15 7.29 6.25 0.52
CA PRO A 15 7.65 6.62 1.89
C PRO A 15 7.50 5.46 2.89
N TRP A 16 7.06 4.28 2.44
CA TRP A 16 6.83 3.14 3.31
C TRP A 16 8.14 2.67 3.95
N LYS A 17 8.06 2.18 5.18
CA LYS A 17 9.21 1.63 5.91
C LYS A 17 9.48 0.18 5.52
N GLY A 18 8.44 -0.61 5.29
CA GLY A 18 8.51 -1.99 4.83
C GLY A 18 8.91 -2.10 3.36
N LYS A 19 10.17 -1.80 3.02
CA LYS A 19 10.71 -1.90 1.66
C LYS A 19 11.90 -2.84 1.60
N THR A 20 11.92 -3.74 0.62
CA THR A 20 13.03 -4.67 0.38
C THR A 20 13.52 -4.59 -1.06
N PHE A 21 14.81 -4.38 -1.25
CA PHE A 21 15.45 -4.26 -2.56
C PHE A 21 16.29 -5.50 -2.89
N GLY A 22 16.19 -5.99 -4.12
CA GLY A 22 16.94 -7.13 -4.65
C GLY A 22 16.30 -8.49 -4.38
N GLU A 23 15.20 -8.54 -3.65
CA GLU A 23 14.53 -9.78 -3.25
C GLU A 23 13.08 -9.81 -3.75
N LEU A 24 12.59 -11.02 -4.03
CA LEU A 24 11.18 -11.28 -4.27
C LEU A 24 10.49 -11.57 -2.91
N PRO A 25 9.18 -11.32 -2.80
CA PRO A 25 8.45 -11.67 -1.59
C PRO A 25 8.50 -13.18 -1.32
N GLY A 26 8.76 -13.55 -0.06
CA GLY A 26 8.90 -14.95 0.36
C GLY A 26 7.60 -15.74 0.41
N ASP A 27 6.45 -15.04 0.47
CA ASP A 27 5.12 -15.62 0.41
C ASP A 27 4.37 -15.10 -0.83
N PRO A 28 4.26 -15.90 -1.91
CA PRO A 28 3.50 -15.53 -3.10
C PRO A 28 2.01 -15.32 -2.84
N GLY A 29 1.44 -15.95 -1.81
CA GLY A 29 0.01 -15.81 -1.46
C GLY A 29 -0.35 -14.43 -0.92
N ALA A 30 0.64 -13.71 -0.39
CA ALA A 30 0.48 -12.35 0.12
C ALA A 30 0.61 -11.27 -0.98
N VAL A 31 0.99 -11.64 -2.21
CA VAL A 31 1.19 -10.68 -3.29
C VAL A 31 -0.15 -10.12 -3.76
N ARG A 32 -0.31 -8.80 -3.64
CA ARG A 32 -1.52 -8.09 -4.07
C ARG A 32 -1.37 -7.44 -5.43
N TYR A 33 -0.21 -6.85 -5.70
CA TYR A 33 0.11 -6.21 -6.97
C TYR A 33 1.51 -6.57 -7.43
N VAL A 34 1.66 -6.68 -8.75
CA VAL A 34 2.93 -6.85 -9.44
C VAL A 34 2.93 -5.87 -10.61
N TRP A 35 3.97 -5.05 -10.70
CA TRP A 35 4.16 -4.12 -11.79
C TRP A 35 5.51 -4.35 -12.44
N ARG A 36 5.50 -4.53 -13.76
CA ARG A 36 6.70 -4.58 -14.59
C ARG A 36 7.02 -3.19 -15.13
N ALA A 37 8.12 -3.07 -15.86
CA ALA A 37 8.56 -1.81 -16.45
C ALA A 37 7.44 -1.16 -17.29
N GLU A 38 6.69 -1.96 -18.07
CA GLU A 38 5.57 -1.45 -18.86
C GLU A 38 4.43 -0.85 -18.02
N ASP A 39 4.30 -1.23 -16.74
CA ASP A 39 3.25 -0.78 -15.84
C ASP A 39 3.68 0.40 -14.95
N ALA A 40 4.93 0.84 -15.02
CA ALA A 40 5.51 1.81 -14.07
C ALA A 40 4.70 3.12 -14.02
N GLY A 41 4.24 3.62 -15.17
CA GLY A 41 3.38 4.80 -15.23
C GLY A 41 2.07 4.65 -14.46
N PHE A 42 1.46 3.47 -14.51
CA PHE A 42 0.23 3.15 -13.77
C PHE A 42 0.50 2.99 -12.27
N ALA A 43 1.56 2.25 -11.92
CA ALA A 43 2.02 2.04 -10.54
C ALA A 43 2.26 3.38 -9.82
N ALA A 44 2.84 4.36 -10.52
CA ALA A 44 3.13 5.69 -9.99
C ALA A 44 1.90 6.44 -9.47
N MET A 45 0.70 6.13 -9.96
CA MET A 45 -0.53 6.75 -9.48
C MET A 45 -0.90 6.30 -8.07
N PHE A 46 -0.58 5.06 -7.69
CA PHE A 46 -0.91 4.54 -6.36
C PHE A 46 -0.09 5.20 -5.25
N PHE A 47 1.19 5.46 -5.53
CA PHE A 47 2.08 6.10 -4.57
C PHE A 47 1.85 7.62 -4.45
N ARG A 48 1.41 8.27 -5.53
CA ARG A 48 1.16 9.72 -5.56
C ARG A 48 -0.21 10.13 -5.02
N SER A 49 -1.23 9.29 -5.21
CA SER A 49 -2.61 9.61 -4.82
C SER A 49 -2.90 9.45 -3.32
N GLY A 50 -2.03 8.75 -2.58
CA GLY A 50 -2.32 8.36 -1.20
C GLY A 50 -3.43 7.30 -1.07
N LEU A 51 -3.91 6.73 -2.18
CA LEU A 51 -4.92 5.67 -2.20
C LEU A 51 -4.43 4.39 -1.53
N MET A 52 -3.11 4.17 -1.50
CA MET A 52 -2.48 3.01 -0.91
C MET A 52 -1.55 3.43 0.23
N THR A 53 -1.87 2.98 1.44
CA THR A 53 -1.05 3.21 2.63
C THR A 53 -0.32 1.93 3.05
N GLU A 54 0.83 2.10 3.69
CA GLU A 54 1.63 1.00 4.26
C GLU A 54 0.84 0.21 5.30
N GLU A 55 0.12 0.90 6.17
CA GLU A 55 -0.57 0.28 7.29
C GLU A 55 -1.99 0.82 7.40
N THR A 56 -2.87 -0.05 7.86
CA THR A 56 -4.21 0.27 8.37
C THR A 56 -4.44 -0.53 9.65
N ALA A 57 -5.61 -0.36 10.27
CA ALA A 57 -6.00 -1.18 11.43
C ALA A 57 -6.09 -2.69 11.11
N ALA A 58 -6.33 -3.07 9.85
CA ALA A 58 -6.56 -4.47 9.48
C ALA A 58 -5.37 -5.16 8.84
N ILE A 59 -4.55 -4.40 8.11
CA ILE A 59 -3.55 -4.96 7.21
C ILE A 59 -2.27 -4.12 7.25
N ARG A 60 -1.16 -4.80 6.94
CA ARG A 60 0.15 -4.22 6.70
C ARG A 60 0.62 -4.61 5.32
N ARG A 61 1.16 -3.63 4.58
CA ARG A 61 1.72 -3.81 3.25
C ARG A 61 3.21 -3.61 3.27
N SER A 62 3.89 -4.31 2.38
CA SER A 62 5.32 -4.14 2.13
C SER A 62 5.57 -4.04 0.64
N LEU A 63 6.65 -3.34 0.27
CA LEU A 63 7.07 -3.13 -1.11
C LEU A 63 8.36 -3.91 -1.37
N TYR A 64 8.40 -4.68 -2.45
CA TYR A 64 9.60 -5.38 -2.87
C TYR A 64 9.96 -4.96 -4.29
N LEU A 65 11.24 -4.72 -4.55
CA LEU A 65 11.77 -4.55 -5.90
C LEU A 65 12.80 -5.65 -6.12
N GLY A 66 12.45 -6.64 -6.95
CA GLY A 66 13.24 -7.85 -7.12
C GLY A 66 13.32 -8.29 -8.57
N ARG A 67 14.21 -9.25 -8.83
CA ARG A 67 14.43 -9.81 -10.16
C ARG A 67 13.69 -11.14 -10.29
N GLU A 68 12.78 -11.22 -11.26
CA GLU A 68 12.07 -12.45 -11.62
C GLU A 68 13.03 -13.52 -12.18
N PRO A 69 12.66 -14.82 -12.14
CA PRO A 69 13.49 -15.90 -12.67
C PRO A 69 13.92 -15.74 -14.15
N ALA A 70 13.10 -15.06 -14.95
CA ALA A 70 13.41 -14.72 -16.35
C ALA A 70 14.40 -13.56 -16.51
N GLY A 71 14.84 -12.95 -15.40
CA GLY A 71 15.82 -11.86 -15.39
C GLY A 71 15.22 -10.45 -15.48
N ALA A 72 13.89 -10.32 -15.60
CA ALA A 72 13.19 -9.03 -15.57
C ALA A 72 13.06 -8.49 -14.14
N TRP A 73 13.01 -7.17 -13.97
CA TRP A 73 12.71 -6.54 -12.68
C TRP A 73 11.21 -6.32 -12.53
N ALA A 74 10.71 -6.51 -11.32
CA ALA A 74 9.32 -6.26 -10.98
C ALA A 74 9.18 -5.67 -9.58
N LEU A 75 8.18 -4.80 -9.44
CA LEU A 75 7.79 -4.16 -8.19
C LEU A 75 6.57 -4.89 -7.63
N TYR A 76 6.69 -5.44 -6.41
CA TYR A 76 5.64 -6.19 -5.74
C TYR A 76 5.12 -5.43 -4.54
N VAL A 77 3.80 -5.44 -4.36
CA VAL A 77 3.16 -5.06 -3.10
C VAL A 77 2.61 -6.32 -2.45
N THR A 78 3.06 -6.63 -1.25
CA THR A 78 2.43 -7.67 -0.42
C THR A 78 1.46 -7.06 0.57
N GLU A 79 0.50 -7.84 1.01
CA GLU A 79 -0.49 -7.46 2.03
C GLU A 79 -0.68 -8.63 2.99
N HIS A 80 -0.51 -8.37 4.28
CA HIS A 80 -0.75 -9.33 5.36
C HIS A 80 -1.80 -8.76 6.31
N THR A 81 -2.75 -9.60 6.71
CA THR A 81 -3.64 -9.28 7.83
C THR A 81 -2.81 -9.20 9.10
N ARG A 82 -3.04 -8.16 9.89
CA ARG A 82 -2.40 -7.99 11.19
C ARG A 82 -2.81 -9.12 12.14
N GLU A 83 -1.85 -9.74 12.82
CA GLU A 83 -2.14 -10.81 13.79
C GLU A 83 -2.84 -10.28 15.06
N ASP A 84 -2.63 -9.00 15.37
CA ASP A 84 -3.27 -8.27 16.47
C ASP A 84 -4.62 -7.63 16.09
N PHE A 85 -5.24 -8.10 15.00
CA PHE A 85 -6.50 -7.59 14.50
C PHE A 85 -7.65 -7.75 15.51
N ASP A 86 -8.08 -6.65 16.13
CA ASP A 86 -9.35 -6.56 16.88
C ASP A 86 -10.44 -5.94 15.98
N PRO A 87 -11.46 -6.71 15.56
CA PRO A 87 -12.60 -6.20 14.81
C PRO A 87 -13.28 -4.98 15.45
N LYS A 88 -13.18 -4.81 16.77
CA LYS A 88 -13.77 -3.68 17.50
C LYS A 88 -13.07 -2.35 17.22
N GLU A 89 -11.77 -2.35 16.90
CA GLU A 89 -11.04 -1.11 16.58
C GLU A 89 -11.43 -0.56 15.20
N VAL A 90 -11.65 -1.45 14.23
CA VAL A 90 -12.19 -1.06 12.91
C VAL A 90 -13.59 -0.49 13.04
N ALA A 91 -14.44 -1.12 13.87
CA ALA A 91 -15.78 -0.60 14.14
C ALA A 91 -15.73 0.81 14.75
N ARG A 92 -14.83 1.07 15.71
CA ARG A 92 -14.62 2.41 16.28
C ARG A 92 -14.15 3.44 15.24
N GLY A 93 -13.24 3.05 14.35
CA GLY A 93 -12.79 3.91 13.23
C GLY A 93 -13.93 4.28 12.27
N ILE A 94 -14.82 3.33 11.97
CA ILE A 94 -16.01 3.55 11.14
C ILE A 94 -17.04 4.44 11.88
N THR A 95 -17.29 4.19 13.17
CA THR A 95 -18.19 5.03 13.97
C THR A 95 -17.70 6.47 14.08
N GLY A 96 -16.40 6.69 14.27
CA GLY A 96 -15.81 8.04 14.30
C GLY A 96 -15.98 8.81 12.98
N LEU A 97 -15.93 8.12 11.84
CA LEU A 97 -16.20 8.70 10.52
C LEU A 97 -17.69 9.02 10.33
N MET A 98 -18.59 8.16 10.82
CA MET A 98 -20.04 8.41 10.82
C MET A 98 -20.43 9.58 11.73
N ASP A 99 -19.78 9.72 12.89
CA ASP A 99 -20.04 10.84 13.80
C ASP A 99 -19.54 12.20 13.26
N MET A 100 -18.46 12.24 12.47
CA MET A 100 -18.08 13.47 11.76
C MET A 100 -19.12 13.91 10.72
N GLY A 101 -19.86 12.96 10.13
CA GLY A 101 -21.06 13.24 9.33
C GLY A 101 -22.17 13.91 10.15
N ASN A 102 -22.36 13.48 11.39
CA ASN A 102 -23.32 14.09 12.32
C ASN A 102 -22.89 15.49 12.80
N VAL A 103 -21.59 15.75 12.97
CA VAL A 103 -21.09 17.08 13.35
C VAL A 103 -21.41 18.12 12.26
N ARG A 104 -21.25 17.77 10.97
CA ARG A 104 -21.65 18.66 9.86
C ARG A 104 -23.16 18.91 9.82
N ALA A 105 -23.98 17.90 10.12
CA ALA A 105 -25.44 18.02 10.17
C ALA A 105 -25.92 18.85 11.39
N ALA A 106 -25.25 18.74 12.53
CA ALA A 106 -25.53 19.54 13.73
C ALA A 106 -25.18 21.02 13.53
N ILE A 107 -24.05 21.32 12.87
CA ILE A 107 -23.65 22.70 12.55
C ILE A 107 -24.62 23.34 11.53
N ALA A 108 -25.17 22.56 10.58
CA ALA A 108 -26.15 23.06 9.61
C ALA A 108 -27.54 23.36 10.22
N ARG A 109 -27.91 22.69 11.32
CA ARG A 109 -29.17 22.96 12.06
C ARG A 109 -29.08 24.10 13.07
N ALA A 110 -27.86 24.60 13.34
CA ALA A 110 -27.60 25.71 14.27
C ALA A 110 -27.48 27.08 13.57
N LYS A 111 -27.79 27.16 12.27
CA LYS A 111 -28.00 28.40 11.50
C LYS A 111 -29.49 28.64 11.32
#